data_AF-A0A7K2T779-F1
#
_entry.id   AF-A0A7K2T779-F1
#
_cell.length_a   1.000
_cell.length_b   1.000
_cell.length_c   1.000
_cell.angle_alpha   90.00
_cell.angle_beta   90.00
_cell.angle_gamma   90.00
#
_symmetry.space_group_name_H-M   'P 1'
#
loop_
_entity.id
_entity.type
_entity.pdbx_description
1 polymer ?
#
loop_
_entity_poly.entity_id
_entity_poly.type
_entity_poly.pdbx_seq_one_letter_code
_entity_poly.pdbx_strand_id
1 'polypeptide(L)'
;MERHTAVVAIETALSEVLERPVSGLTEGTRLFDDLHLDSTSVLEMLMALEDAIDISVDPENLDMEDFASVGSLTDYVLSQQAPSGV
;
A
#
# COMPACT_ATOMS: atom_id res chain seq x y z
N MET A 1 -12.54 -1.35 8.01
CA MET A 1 -11.54 -0.28 8.16
C MET A 1 -12.03 0.97 7.44
N GLU A 2 -11.65 2.18 7.86
CA GLU A 2 -11.91 3.40 7.07
C GLU A 2 -10.73 3.66 6.12
N ARG A 3 -11.01 4.18 4.91
CA ARG A 3 -9.99 4.48 3.88
C ARG A 3 -8.84 5.32 4.42
N HIS A 4 -9.15 6.28 5.29
CA HIS A 4 -8.16 7.13 5.92
C HIS A 4 -7.12 6.33 6.74
N THR A 5 -7.55 5.31 7.47
CA THR A 5 -6.63 4.47 8.27
C THR A 5 -5.70 3.66 7.36
N ALA A 6 -6.22 3.12 6.25
CA ALA A 6 -5.40 2.41 5.27
C ALA A 6 -4.35 3.33 4.63
N VAL A 7 -4.71 4.57 4.27
CA VAL A 7 -3.75 5.56 3.74
C VAL A 7 -2.66 5.88 4.76
N VAL A 8 -2.99 6.06 6.04
CA VAL A 8 -1.99 6.34 7.10
C VAL A 8 -1.03 5.16 7.30
N ALA A 9 -1.53 3.93 7.25
CA ALA A 9 -0.69 2.73 7.31
C ALA A 9 0.24 2.64 6.09
N ILE A 10 -0.29 2.91 4.90
CA ILE A 10 0.49 2.99 3.64
C ILE A 10 1.55 4.08 3.72
N GLU A 11 1.22 5.29 4.21
CA GLU A 11 2.18 6.39 4.39
C GLU A 11 3.32 6.01 5.34
N THR A 12 3.00 5.27 6.41
CA THR A 12 3.98 4.79 7.38
C THR A 12 4.91 3.76 6.73
N ALA A 13 4.35 2.72 6.12
CA ALA A 13 5.11 1.69 5.41
C ALA A 13 5.99 2.28 4.30
N LEU A 14 5.47 3.23 3.52
CA LEU A 14 6.23 3.95 2.49
C LEU A 14 7.36 4.78 3.10
N SER A 15 7.12 5.42 4.24
CA SER A 15 8.15 6.24 4.90
C SER A 15 9.33 5.41 5.40
N GLU A 16 9.05 4.20 5.89
CA GLU A 16 10.06 3.25 6.34
C GLU A 16 10.88 2.72 5.16
N VAL A 17 10.22 2.27 4.10
CA VAL A 17 10.88 1.68 2.92
C VAL A 17 11.66 2.71 2.12
N LEU A 18 11.12 3.91 1.93
CA LEU A 18 11.79 4.97 1.17
C LEU A 18 12.83 5.72 2.01
N GLU A 19 13.02 5.32 3.27
CA GLU A 19 13.91 5.96 4.25
C GLU A 19 13.72 7.48 4.33
N ARG A 20 12.50 7.96 4.06
CA ARG A 20 12.16 9.39 3.99
C ARG A 20 10.72 9.62 4.44
N PRO A 21 10.41 10.75 5.10
CA PRO A 21 9.05 11.05 5.49
C PRO A 21 8.16 11.26 4.27
N VAL A 22 7.17 10.38 4.10
CA VAL A 22 6.11 10.50 3.11
C VAL A 22 4.85 10.97 3.83
N SER A 23 4.30 12.11 3.40
CA SER A 23 3.11 12.68 4.02
C SER A 23 2.30 13.48 2.99
N GLY A 24 0.98 13.45 3.15
CA GLY A 24 0.06 14.15 2.25
C GLY A 24 -0.12 13.42 0.92
N LEU A 25 -0.03 12.08 0.94
CA LEU A 25 -0.35 11.29 -0.23
C LEU A 25 -1.81 11.52 -0.64
N THR A 26 -2.01 11.72 -1.93
CA THR A 26 -3.36 11.81 -2.51
C THR A 26 -3.67 10.51 -3.23
N GLU A 27 -4.96 10.22 -3.44
CA GLU A 27 -5.38 9.02 -4.17
C GLU A 27 -4.78 8.96 -5.59
N GLY A 28 -4.46 10.10 -6.20
CA GLY A 28 -3.82 10.18 -7.52
C GLY A 28 -2.29 10.12 -7.51
N THR A 29 -1.63 10.03 -6.36
CA THR A 29 -0.16 9.98 -6.26
C THR A 29 0.34 8.65 -6.81
N ARG A 30 1.27 8.69 -7.76
CA ARG A 30 1.79 7.49 -8.45
C ARG A 30 2.94 6.87 -7.68
N LEU A 31 2.79 5.60 -7.30
CA LEU A 31 3.80 4.87 -6.50
C LEU A 31 5.14 4.72 -7.25
N PHE A 32 5.12 4.36 -8.53
CA PHE A 32 6.35 4.23 -9.32
C PHE A 32 6.91 5.56 -9.83
N ASP A 33 6.03 6.52 -10.18
CA ASP A 33 6.42 7.74 -10.89
C ASP A 33 6.73 8.91 -9.94
N ASP A 34 5.89 9.14 -8.91
CA ASP A 34 6.12 10.19 -7.89
C ASP A 34 7.02 9.70 -6.75
N LEU A 35 6.82 8.44 -6.31
CA LEU A 35 7.53 7.90 -5.16
C LEU A 35 8.78 7.10 -5.54
N HIS A 36 9.02 6.85 -6.83
CA HIS A 36 10.14 6.06 -7.35
C HIS A 36 10.28 4.70 -6.63
N LEU A 37 9.16 4.01 -6.42
CA LEU A 37 9.21 2.67 -5.87
C LEU A 37 9.87 1.69 -6.84
N ASP A 38 10.83 0.92 -6.34
CA ASP A 38 11.44 -0.20 -7.05
C ASP A 38 10.74 -1.52 -6.69
N SER A 39 10.92 -2.57 -7.50
CA SER A 39 10.34 -3.90 -7.23
C SER A 39 10.72 -4.47 -5.86
N THR A 40 11.94 -4.16 -5.40
CA THR A 40 12.42 -4.55 -4.06
C THR A 40 11.67 -3.78 -2.97
N SER A 41 11.58 -2.46 -3.11
CA SER A 41 10.87 -1.59 -2.18
C SER A 41 9.38 -1.91 -2.11
N VAL A 42 8.76 -2.31 -3.22
CA VAL A 42 7.37 -2.79 -3.23
C VAL A 42 7.22 -4.01 -2.32
N LEU A 43 8.07 -5.03 -2.44
CA LEU A 43 8.00 -6.20 -1.57
C LEU A 43 8.21 -5.85 -0.09
N GLU A 44 9.16 -4.98 0.22
CA GLU A 44 9.39 -4.50 1.59
C GLU A 44 8.18 -3.73 2.15
N MET A 45 7.56 -2.90 1.31
CA MET A 45 6.35 -2.16 1.65
C MET A 45 5.19 -3.11 1.94
N LEU A 46 5.00 -4.14 1.12
CA LEU A 46 3.95 -5.14 1.35
C LEU A 46 4.14 -5.81 2.71
N MET A 47 5.35 -6.27 3.01
CA MET A 47 5.64 -6.91 4.31
C MET A 47 5.39 -5.97 5.50
N ALA A 48 5.80 -4.71 5.39
CA ALA A 48 5.53 -3.70 6.43
C ALA A 48 4.03 -3.42 6.58
N LEU A 49 3.30 -3.39 5.48
CA LEU A 49 1.85 -3.17 5.47
C LEU A 49 1.09 -4.36 6.05
N GLU A 50 1.49 -5.59 5.72
CA GLU A 50 0.96 -6.82 6.31
C GLU A 50 1.10 -6.83 7.83
N ASP A 51 2.27 -6.46 8.36
CA ASP A 51 2.51 -6.36 9.81
C ASP A 51 1.69 -5.23 10.46
N ALA A 52 1.60 -4.07 9.80
CA ALA A 52 0.95 -2.89 10.35
C ALA A 52 -0.57 -3.04 10.53
N ILE A 53 -1.24 -3.75 9.62
CA ILE A 53 -2.71 -3.86 9.61
C ILE A 53 -3.22 -5.31 9.58
N ASP A 54 -2.33 -6.28 9.84
CA ASP A 54 -2.63 -7.71 9.92
C ASP A 54 -3.37 -8.22 8.68
N ILE A 55 -2.88 -7.85 7.50
CA ILE A 55 -3.38 -8.33 6.20
C ILE A 55 -2.49 -9.42 5.64
N SER A 56 -3.03 -10.19 4.70
CA SER A 56 -2.24 -11.05 3.82
C SER A 56 -2.36 -10.53 2.41
N VAL A 57 -1.24 -10.12 1.82
CA VAL A 57 -1.14 -9.61 0.47
C VAL A 57 -0.45 -10.66 -0.39
N ASP A 58 -1.13 -11.11 -1.44
CA ASP A 58 -0.54 -12.06 -2.37
C ASP A 58 0.12 -11.32 -3.55
N PRO A 59 1.46 -11.31 -3.65
CA PRO A 59 2.17 -10.63 -4.72
C PRO A 59 1.92 -11.24 -6.10
N GLU A 60 1.40 -12.47 -6.21
CA GLU A 60 1.02 -13.07 -7.49
C GLU A 60 -0.37 -12.59 -7.97
N ASN A 61 -1.22 -12.12 -7.07
CA ASN A 61 -2.52 -11.53 -7.41
C ASN A 61 -2.48 -10.01 -7.55
N LEU A 62 -1.33 -9.39 -7.29
CA LEU A 62 -1.15 -7.96 -7.44
C LEU A 62 -0.82 -7.60 -8.89
N ASP A 63 -1.67 -6.77 -9.48
CA ASP A 63 -1.43 -6.24 -10.81
C ASP A 63 -0.70 -4.89 -10.75
N MET A 64 -0.10 -4.49 -11.88
CA MET A 64 0.52 -3.16 -12.00
C MET A 64 -0.51 -2.03 -11.77
N GLU A 65 -1.79 -2.29 -11.96
CA GLU A 65 -2.88 -1.33 -11.72
C GLU A 65 -3.10 -1.06 -10.22
N ASP A 66 -2.91 -2.06 -9.35
CA ASP A 66 -3.01 -1.89 -7.89
C ASP A 66 -1.89 -1.00 -7.35
N PHE A 67 -0.73 -1.06 -8.00
CA PHE A 67 0.42 -0.20 -7.72
C PHE A 67 0.47 1.07 -8.59
N ALA A 68 -0.57 1.36 -9.39
CA ALA A 68 -0.57 2.56 -10.22
C ALA A 68 -0.62 3.83 -9.37
N SER A 69 -1.35 3.79 -8.26
CA SER A 69 -1.55 4.94 -7.38
C SER A 69 -1.82 4.53 -5.94
N VAL A 70 -1.63 5.47 -5.01
CA VAL A 70 -1.98 5.27 -3.60
C VAL A 70 -3.46 4.93 -3.44
N GLY A 71 -4.34 5.52 -4.26
CA GLY A 71 -5.77 5.23 -4.25
C GLY A 71 -6.08 3.78 -4.61
N SER A 72 -5.45 3.26 -5.67
CA SER A 72 -5.56 1.86 -6.09
C SER A 72 -5.11 0.91 -4.98
N LEU A 73 -3.93 1.16 -4.40
CA LEU A 73 -3.38 0.31 -3.35
C LEU A 73 -4.25 0.35 -2.08
N THR A 74 -4.79 1.52 -1.76
CA THR A 74 -5.73 1.67 -0.63
C THR A 74 -7.00 0.85 -0.87
N ASP A 75 -7.55 0.85 -2.09
CA ASP A 75 -8.74 0.07 -2.45
C ASP A 75 -8.47 -1.44 -2.37
N TYR A 76 -7.30 -1.87 -2.83
CA TYR A 76 -6.82 -3.25 -2.70
C TYR A 76 -6.74 -3.68 -1.23
N VAL A 77 -6.08 -2.89 -0.38
CA VAL A 77 -5.94 -3.15 1.05
C VAL A 77 -7.30 -3.24 1.75
N LEU A 78 -8.22 -2.32 1.42
CA LEU A 78 -9.59 -2.35 1.96
C LEU A 78 -10.35 -3.61 1.53
N SER A 79 -10.11 -4.10 0.31
CA SER A 79 -10.68 -5.33 -0.21
C SER A 79 -10.14 -6.58 0.50
N GLN A 80 -8.84 -6.62 0.82
CA GLN A 80 -8.23 -7.72 1.57
C GLN A 80 -8.68 -7.77 3.04
N GLN A 81 -9.03 -6.62 3.62
CA GLN A 81 -9.59 -6.51 4.98
C GLN A 81 -11.10 -6.74 5.03
N ALA A 82 -11.77 -6.79 3.87
CA ALA A 82 -13.15 -7.26 3.84
C ALA A 82 -13.12 -8.70 4.38
N PRO A 83 -13.91 -9.02 5.43
CA PRO A 83 -13.91 -10.36 5.94
C PRO A 83 -14.27 -11.28 4.79
N SER A 84 -13.33 -12.16 4.40
CA SER A 84 -13.60 -13.36 3.62
C SER A 84 -14.56 -14.21 4.45
N GLY A 85 -15.84 -13.81 4.42
CA GLY A 85 -16.94 -14.48 5.06
C GLY A 85 -17.50 -15.49 4.09
N VAL A 86 -17.00 -16.72 4.16
CA VAL A 86 -17.80 -17.97 4.13
C VAL A 86 -16.90 -19.19 4.40
#